data_AF-A0AB34L0E0-F1
#
_entry.id   AF-A0AB34L0E0-F1
#
_cell.length_a   1.000
_cell.length_b   1.000
_cell.length_c   1.000
_cell.angle_alpha   90.00
_cell.angle_beta   90.00
_cell.angle_gamma   90.00
#
_symmetry.space_group_name_H-M   'P 1'
#
loop_
_entity.id
_entity.type
_entity.pdbx_description
1 polymer ?
#
loop_
_entity_poly.entity_id
_entity_poly.type
_entity_poly.pdbx_seq_one_letter_code
_entity_poly.pdbx_strand_id
1 'polypeptide(L)'
;MAGFDIHHAMIAFALKFAARTRSLRGMKKYLRLFRERQIPFNCKLFRAVVAKCSIGRHGLGEIRNGRWRRADLLQVLIGFDDCKHLPPERQYHFGTFLNRSDWQYLHGWVAVLARCRASDVVWQEWELWKENPARVYPKRLKHQVVKTTSRFRGDYWFVEQMTCSGDLRLAWGILEESVVPFSALKNSIQMRLLDAVENASVWTPQLTDAMLRKYDHELARIEEAFGVAWQPGIDGSEGQHVLFRDQEEAMDELGSDDWKAEEDYGYPYDGDSMLSSQERSLHDAEEGALA
;
A
#
# COMPACT_ATOMS: atom_id res chain seq x y z
N MET A 1 -4.90 -32.23 24.94
CA MET A 1 -5.66 -30.97 25.03
C MET A 1 -4.69 -29.87 25.42
N ALA A 2 -4.31 -28.99 24.48
CA ALA A 2 -3.39 -27.90 24.77
C ALA A 2 -4.11 -26.84 25.61
N GLY A 3 -3.72 -26.69 26.87
CA GLY A 3 -4.24 -25.66 27.75
C GLY A 3 -3.91 -24.28 27.18
N PHE A 4 -4.93 -23.53 26.77
CA PHE A 4 -4.76 -22.12 26.46
C PHE A 4 -4.43 -21.39 27.76
N ASP A 5 -3.19 -20.92 27.91
CA ASP A 5 -2.82 -20.04 29.02
C ASP A 5 -3.62 -18.74 28.87
N ILE A 6 -4.57 -18.54 29.77
CA ILE A 6 -5.46 -17.36 29.82
C ILE A 6 -4.61 -16.07 29.83
N HIS A 7 -3.42 -16.08 30.42
CA HIS A 7 -2.52 -14.93 30.41
C HIS A 7 -2.02 -14.58 29.01
N HIS A 8 -1.71 -15.55 28.15
CA HIS A 8 -1.27 -15.29 26.77
C HIS A 8 -2.41 -14.69 25.93
N ALA A 9 -3.62 -15.21 26.08
CA ALA A 9 -4.80 -14.68 25.39
C ALA A 9 -5.10 -13.23 25.79
N MET A 10 -4.96 -12.90 27.08
CA MET A 10 -5.13 -11.52 27.56
C MET A 10 -4.04 -10.58 27.03
N ILE A 11 -2.78 -11.01 26.95
CA ILE A 11 -1.69 -10.19 26.38
C ILE A 11 -1.94 -9.94 24.89
N ALA A 12 -2.36 -10.95 24.13
CA ALA A 12 -2.72 -10.79 22.71
C ALA A 12 -3.92 -9.86 22.52
N PHE A 13 -4.93 -9.95 23.39
CA PHE A 13 -6.07 -9.02 23.39
C PHE A 13 -5.63 -7.59 23.69
N ALA A 14 -4.79 -7.41 24.71
CA ALA A 14 -4.29 -6.10 25.11
C ALA A 14 -3.40 -5.46 24.05
N LEU A 15 -2.59 -6.24 23.32
CA LEU A 15 -1.83 -5.76 22.17
C LEU A 15 -2.74 -5.26 21.05
N LYS A 16 -3.76 -6.04 20.68
CA LYS A 16 -4.77 -5.62 19.69
C LYS A 16 -5.49 -4.35 20.14
N PHE A 17 -5.84 -4.26 21.41
CA PHE A 17 -6.48 -3.07 21.96
C PHE A 17 -5.55 -1.86 21.89
N ALA A 18 -4.28 -2.00 22.28
CA ALA A 18 -3.28 -0.93 22.16
C ALA A 18 -3.09 -0.46 20.71
N ALA A 19 -3.09 -1.38 19.74
CA ALA A 19 -3.06 -1.04 18.33
C ALA A 19 -4.29 -0.20 17.93
N ARG A 20 -5.49 -0.63 18.35
CA ARG A 20 -6.76 0.04 18.06
C ARG A 20 -6.95 1.39 18.77
N THR A 21 -6.34 1.58 19.94
CA THR A 21 -6.36 2.84 20.70
C THR A 21 -5.15 3.73 20.41
N ARG A 22 -4.28 3.33 19.47
CA ARG A 22 -3.10 4.10 19.06
C ARG A 22 -2.11 4.38 20.19
N SER A 23 -2.04 3.48 21.17
CA SER A 23 -1.20 3.66 22.33
C SER A 23 0.23 3.19 22.06
N LEU A 24 1.14 4.13 21.74
CA LEU A 24 2.58 3.83 21.60
C LEU A 24 3.13 3.11 22.84
N ARG A 25 2.84 3.64 24.03
CA ARG A 25 3.22 3.03 25.32
C ARG A 25 2.64 1.62 25.49
N GLY A 26 1.38 1.42 25.10
CA GLY A 26 0.71 0.12 25.16
C GLY A 26 1.36 -0.89 24.21
N MET A 27 1.56 -0.51 22.94
CA MET A 27 2.23 -1.35 21.94
C MET A 27 3.61 -1.77 22.42
N LYS A 28 4.42 -0.81 22.86
CA LYS A 28 5.75 -1.06 23.41
C LYS A 28 5.73 -2.04 24.58
N LYS A 29 4.85 -1.82 25.57
CA LYS A 29 4.70 -2.70 26.73
C LYS A 29 4.35 -4.13 26.32
N TYR A 30 3.34 -4.29 25.45
CA TYR A 30 2.85 -5.63 25.11
C TYR A 30 3.78 -6.38 24.16
N LEU A 31 4.40 -5.71 23.19
CA LEU A 31 5.42 -6.36 22.35
C LEU A 31 6.64 -6.80 23.17
N ARG A 32 7.07 -5.98 24.14
CA ARG A 32 8.10 -6.38 25.12
C ARG A 32 7.68 -7.61 25.91
N LEU A 33 6.43 -7.68 26.40
CA LEU A 33 5.92 -8.86 27.11
C LEU A 33 5.88 -10.11 26.23
N PHE A 34 5.52 -9.98 24.94
CA PHE A 34 5.60 -11.08 23.97
C PHE A 34 7.03 -11.63 23.86
N ARG A 35 8.01 -10.74 23.83
CA ARG A 35 9.44 -11.11 23.74
C ARG A 35 9.93 -11.76 25.04
N GLU A 36 9.73 -11.11 26.18
CA GLU A 36 10.20 -11.58 27.50
C GLU A 36 9.60 -12.93 27.90
N ARG A 37 8.33 -13.16 27.57
CA ARG A 37 7.63 -14.41 27.88
C ARG A 37 7.66 -15.45 26.75
N GLN A 38 8.39 -15.15 25.67
CA GLN A 38 8.50 -16.02 24.48
C GLN A 38 7.13 -16.47 23.95
N ILE A 39 6.14 -15.58 23.97
CA ILE A 39 4.78 -15.89 23.50
C ILE A 39 4.81 -16.02 21.97
N PRO A 40 4.29 -17.11 21.39
CA PRO A 40 4.25 -17.28 19.95
C PRO A 40 3.43 -16.18 19.27
N PHE A 41 4.03 -15.53 18.27
CA PHE A 41 3.38 -14.48 17.49
C PHE A 41 2.89 -15.05 16.15
N ASN A 42 1.65 -15.53 16.10
CA ASN A 42 1.12 -16.20 14.91
C ASN A 42 0.57 -15.23 13.84
N CYS A 43 0.33 -15.75 12.63
CA CYS A 43 -0.05 -14.97 11.46
C CYS A 43 -1.39 -14.23 11.66
N LYS A 44 -2.35 -14.87 12.34
CA LYS A 44 -3.66 -14.31 12.63
C LYS A 44 -3.54 -13.09 13.55
N LEU A 45 -2.72 -13.19 14.59
CA LEU A 45 -2.45 -12.05 15.48
C LEU A 45 -1.71 -10.95 14.73
N PHE A 46 -0.68 -11.29 13.94
CA PHE A 46 0.07 -10.33 13.13
C PHE A 46 -0.82 -9.54 12.19
N ARG A 47 -1.59 -10.22 11.34
CA ARG A 47 -2.58 -9.56 10.45
C ARG A 47 -3.59 -8.74 11.24
N ALA A 48 -4.06 -9.24 12.38
CA ALA A 48 -5.03 -8.52 13.20
C ALA A 48 -4.47 -7.25 13.84
N VAL A 49 -3.16 -7.20 14.16
CA VAL A 49 -2.48 -6.00 14.66
C VAL A 49 -2.23 -5.03 13.50
N VAL A 50 -1.69 -5.50 12.37
CA VAL A 50 -1.49 -4.70 11.16
C VAL A 50 -2.78 -4.00 10.72
N ALA A 51 -3.90 -4.73 10.68
CA ALA A 51 -5.19 -4.16 10.32
C ALA A 51 -5.63 -3.03 11.27
N LYS A 52 -5.28 -3.12 12.57
CA LYS A 52 -5.60 -2.11 13.60
C LYS A 52 -4.61 -0.96 13.66
N CYS A 53 -3.48 -1.07 12.97
CA CYS A 53 -2.68 0.11 12.65
C CYS A 53 -3.44 1.05 11.68
N SER A 54 -4.64 0.63 11.20
CA SER A 54 -5.71 1.47 10.64
C SER A 54 -5.19 2.59 9.75
N ILE A 55 -4.48 2.18 8.72
CA ILE A 55 -4.11 3.04 7.61
C ILE A 55 -4.95 2.58 6.40
N GLY A 56 -6.28 2.74 6.49
CA GLY A 56 -7.21 2.17 5.52
C GLY A 56 -8.48 2.99 5.24
N ARG A 57 -8.63 3.33 3.95
CA ARG A 57 -9.77 3.76 3.10
C ARG A 57 -11.20 3.86 3.68
N HIS A 58 -11.72 2.83 4.34
CA HIS A 58 -13.15 2.73 4.71
C HIS A 58 -13.38 2.22 6.12
N GLY A 59 -12.51 2.59 7.05
CA GLY A 59 -12.72 2.33 8.46
C GLY A 59 -13.87 3.18 9.03
N LEU A 60 -15.12 2.95 8.60
CA LEU A 60 -16.33 3.53 9.21
C LEU A 60 -16.38 3.31 10.74
N GLY A 61 -15.70 2.25 11.22
CA GLY A 61 -15.46 1.99 12.65
C GLY A 61 -14.07 2.33 13.18
N GLU A 62 -13.13 2.82 12.36
CA GLU A 62 -11.72 3.03 12.73
C GLU A 62 -11.33 4.50 12.86
N ILE A 63 -12.00 5.42 12.15
CA ILE A 63 -11.72 6.88 12.20
C ILE A 63 -12.15 7.49 13.55
N ARG A 64 -13.13 6.88 14.24
CA ARG A 64 -13.63 7.36 15.55
C ARG A 64 -12.54 7.46 16.63
N ASN A 65 -11.43 6.73 16.48
CA ASN A 65 -10.31 6.75 17.41
C ASN A 65 -9.09 7.55 16.89
N GLY A 66 -9.25 8.35 15.82
CA GLY A 66 -8.20 9.20 15.24
C GLY A 66 -7.31 8.51 14.21
N ARG A 67 -6.13 9.07 13.92
CA ARG A 67 -5.10 8.48 13.03
C ARG A 67 -3.82 8.21 13.82
N TRP A 68 -3.10 7.14 13.50
CA TRP A 68 -1.75 6.95 14.02
C TRP A 68 -0.87 8.11 13.55
N ARG A 69 -0.05 8.69 14.44
CA ARG A 69 1.05 9.55 14.00
C ARG A 69 2.09 8.67 13.31
N ARG A 70 2.54 9.09 12.12
CA ARG A 70 3.54 8.36 11.33
C ARG A 70 4.78 8.01 12.16
N ALA A 71 5.31 8.98 12.90
CA ALA A 71 6.50 8.79 13.74
C ALA A 71 6.29 7.74 14.85
N ASP A 72 5.12 7.71 15.50
CA ASP A 72 4.83 6.74 16.54
C ASP A 72 4.66 5.32 15.96
N LEU A 73 3.99 5.21 14.82
CA LEU A 73 3.80 3.92 14.17
C LEU A 73 5.11 3.36 13.62
N LEU A 74 5.98 4.20 13.06
CA LEU A 74 7.33 3.79 12.66
C LEU A 74 8.10 3.19 13.85
N GLN A 75 8.06 3.82 15.03
CA GLN A 75 8.71 3.23 16.21
C GLN A 75 8.17 1.84 16.54
N VAL A 76 6.84 1.66 16.46
CA VAL A 76 6.21 0.35 16.69
C VAL A 76 6.65 -0.68 15.65
N LEU A 77 6.77 -0.29 14.38
CA LEU A 77 7.09 -1.20 13.28
C LEU A 77 8.58 -1.58 13.27
N ILE A 78 9.46 -0.57 13.23
CA ILE A 78 10.87 -0.72 12.88
C ILE A 78 11.83 -0.55 14.07
N GLY A 79 11.38 -0.09 15.24
CA GLY A 79 12.25 -0.01 16.41
C GLY A 79 11.92 1.11 17.39
N PHE A 80 11.98 0.80 18.68
CA PHE A 80 11.94 1.82 19.74
C PHE A 80 13.36 2.28 20.09
N ASP A 81 13.54 3.56 20.38
CA ASP A 81 14.87 4.13 20.66
C ASP A 81 15.58 3.43 21.83
N ASP A 82 14.83 3.04 22.85
CA ASP A 82 15.37 2.35 24.02
C ASP A 82 15.58 0.84 23.84
N CYS A 83 15.29 0.28 22.66
CA CYS A 83 15.63 -1.10 22.34
C CYS A 83 16.64 -1.24 21.20
N LYS A 84 17.02 -0.17 20.50
CA LYS A 84 17.98 -0.20 19.38
C LYS A 84 19.35 -0.76 19.74
N HIS A 85 19.80 -0.53 20.98
CA HIS A 85 21.09 -1.01 21.48
C HIS A 85 21.09 -2.50 21.86
N LEU A 86 19.91 -3.14 21.92
CA LEU A 86 19.79 -4.55 22.25
C LEU A 86 20.11 -5.41 21.02
N PRO A 87 20.64 -6.63 21.21
CA PRO A 87 20.76 -7.63 20.14
C PRO A 87 19.41 -7.88 19.44
N PRO A 88 19.37 -8.17 18.13
CA PRO A 88 18.14 -8.34 17.35
C PRO A 88 17.11 -9.30 18.00
N GLU A 89 17.58 -10.35 18.64
CA GLU A 89 16.75 -11.38 19.29
C GLU A 89 16.05 -10.87 20.54
N ARG A 90 16.54 -9.77 21.13
CA ARG A 90 16.01 -9.12 22.33
C ARG A 90 15.25 -7.83 22.02
N GLN A 91 15.32 -7.34 20.79
CA GLN A 91 14.49 -6.23 20.35
C GLN A 91 13.01 -6.65 20.32
N TYR A 92 12.13 -5.67 20.51
CA TYR A 92 10.70 -5.91 20.72
C TYR A 92 9.80 -4.98 19.91
N HIS A 93 10.25 -4.57 18.72
CA HIS A 93 9.38 -3.92 17.74
C HIS A 93 8.67 -4.96 16.87
N PHE A 94 7.62 -4.55 16.16
CA PHE A 94 6.73 -5.45 15.45
C PHE A 94 7.44 -6.27 14.36
N GLY A 95 8.39 -5.66 13.64
CA GLY A 95 9.22 -6.34 12.64
C GLY A 95 10.03 -7.53 13.18
N THR A 96 10.35 -7.57 14.47
CA THR A 96 11.07 -8.70 15.09
C THR A 96 10.24 -9.99 15.20
N PHE A 97 8.94 -9.90 14.96
CA PHE A 97 8.00 -11.03 14.96
C PHE A 97 7.61 -11.46 13.53
N LEU A 98 8.22 -10.86 12.51
CA LEU A 98 7.93 -11.14 11.11
C LEU A 98 8.52 -12.50 10.69
N ASN A 99 7.67 -13.38 10.15
CA ASN A 99 8.12 -14.56 9.41
C ASN A 99 8.13 -14.26 7.90
N ARG A 100 9.31 -14.02 7.33
CA ARG A 100 9.48 -13.68 5.90
C ARG A 100 9.22 -14.85 4.95
N SER A 101 9.18 -16.08 5.45
CA SER A 101 8.84 -17.26 4.65
C SER A 101 7.33 -17.44 4.46
N ASP A 102 6.51 -16.70 5.20
CA ASP A 102 5.05 -16.75 5.10
C ASP A 102 4.52 -15.46 4.45
N TRP A 103 3.95 -15.63 3.26
CA TRP A 103 3.36 -14.54 2.47
C TRP A 103 2.36 -13.70 3.26
N GLN A 104 1.61 -14.30 4.18
CA GLN A 104 0.57 -13.60 4.94
C GLN A 104 1.13 -12.57 5.91
N TYR A 105 2.34 -12.80 6.42
CA TYR A 105 3.06 -11.81 7.21
C TYR A 105 3.63 -10.73 6.30
N LEU A 106 4.36 -11.13 5.25
CA LEU A 106 5.06 -10.21 4.36
C LEU A 106 4.10 -9.24 3.68
N HIS A 107 2.96 -9.72 3.20
CA HIS A 107 1.92 -8.92 2.58
C HIS A 107 1.48 -7.78 3.50
N GLY A 108 1.03 -8.09 4.72
CA GLY A 108 0.57 -7.07 5.67
C GLY A 108 1.69 -6.12 6.14
N TRP A 109 2.90 -6.66 6.31
CA TRP A 109 4.08 -5.91 6.72
C TRP A 109 4.49 -4.83 5.71
N VAL A 110 4.67 -5.21 4.45
CA VAL A 110 5.05 -4.29 3.38
C VAL A 110 3.94 -3.24 3.19
N ALA A 111 2.67 -3.64 3.29
CA ALA A 111 1.54 -2.74 3.21
C ALA A 111 1.58 -1.62 4.27
N VAL A 112 1.89 -1.96 5.52
CA VAL A 112 1.90 -0.96 6.60
C VAL A 112 3.11 -0.05 6.52
N LEU A 113 4.27 -0.57 6.08
CA LEU A 113 5.48 0.23 5.83
C LEU A 113 5.28 1.25 4.71
N ALA A 114 4.75 0.82 3.56
CA ALA A 114 4.47 1.67 2.42
C ALA A 114 3.60 2.87 2.81
N ARG A 115 2.52 2.61 3.55
CA ARG A 115 1.63 3.69 4.02
C ARG A 115 2.26 4.61 5.07
N CYS A 116 3.29 4.14 5.76
CA CYS A 116 4.13 5.00 6.62
C CYS A 116 5.20 5.77 5.84
N ARG A 117 5.21 5.68 4.50
CA ARG A 117 6.24 6.25 3.61
C ARG A 117 7.67 5.82 4.00
N ALA A 118 7.83 4.59 4.47
CA ALA A 118 9.13 3.99 4.78
C ALA A 118 9.69 3.27 3.53
N SER A 119 9.92 4.02 2.44
CA SER A 119 10.34 3.45 1.16
C SER A 119 11.69 2.72 1.25
N ASP A 120 12.60 3.20 2.09
CA ASP A 120 13.88 2.58 2.41
C ASP A 120 13.72 1.16 2.97
N VAL A 121 12.77 0.96 3.88
CA VAL A 121 12.49 -0.35 4.48
C VAL A 121 11.72 -1.25 3.50
N VAL A 122 10.79 -0.68 2.72
CA VAL A 122 10.12 -1.43 1.65
C VAL A 122 11.12 -1.95 0.62
N TRP A 123 12.12 -1.14 0.26
CA TRP A 123 13.20 -1.52 -0.65
C TRP A 123 14.07 -2.64 -0.06
N GLN A 124 14.42 -2.58 1.21
CA GLN A 124 15.13 -3.68 1.88
C GLN A 124 14.33 -4.99 1.82
N GLU A 125 13.01 -4.95 2.00
CA GLU A 125 12.17 -6.14 1.85
C GLU A 125 12.06 -6.60 0.39
N TRP A 126 12.17 -5.70 -0.60
CA TRP A 126 12.28 -6.06 -2.01
C TRP A 126 13.58 -6.82 -2.29
N GLU A 127 14.72 -6.34 -1.79
CA GLU A 127 16.01 -7.03 -1.91
C GLU A 127 15.95 -8.45 -1.33
N LEU A 128 15.33 -8.60 -0.15
CA LEU A 128 15.11 -9.92 0.46
C LEU A 128 14.12 -10.79 -0.34
N TRP A 129 13.11 -10.17 -0.94
CA TRP A 129 12.15 -10.87 -1.79
C TRP A 129 12.82 -11.44 -3.04
N LYS A 130 13.83 -10.77 -3.59
CA LYS A 130 14.55 -11.25 -4.79
C LYS A 130 15.13 -12.65 -4.61
N GLU A 131 15.57 -12.97 -3.40
CA GLU A 131 16.16 -14.25 -3.00
C GLU A 131 15.15 -15.23 -2.39
N ASN A 132 13.91 -14.81 -2.18
CA ASN A 132 12.91 -15.62 -1.48
C ASN A 132 12.57 -16.90 -2.28
N PRO A 133 12.49 -18.08 -1.65
CA PRO A 133 12.14 -19.33 -2.34
C PRO A 133 10.83 -19.27 -3.12
N ALA A 134 9.82 -18.52 -2.65
CA ALA A 134 8.55 -18.36 -3.36
C ALA A 134 8.68 -17.55 -4.65
N ARG A 135 9.73 -16.73 -4.77
CA ARG A 135 10.06 -15.98 -5.99
C ARG A 135 10.97 -16.80 -6.91
N VAL A 136 12.01 -17.44 -6.37
CA VAL A 136 13.01 -18.22 -7.11
C VAL A 136 12.42 -19.52 -7.66
N TYR A 137 11.59 -20.21 -6.88
CA TYR A 137 10.89 -21.44 -7.24
C TYR A 137 9.37 -21.22 -7.21
N PRO A 138 8.84 -20.46 -8.19
CA PRO A 138 7.45 -20.06 -8.19
C PRO A 138 6.51 -21.26 -8.28
N LYS A 139 5.48 -21.25 -7.43
CA LYS A 139 4.33 -22.16 -7.50
C LYS A 139 3.15 -21.47 -8.18
N ARG A 140 2.29 -22.25 -8.83
CA ARG A 140 1.02 -21.72 -9.36
C ARG A 140 0.08 -21.40 -8.21
N LEU A 141 -0.64 -20.31 -8.31
CA LEU A 141 -1.67 -19.95 -7.36
C LEU A 141 -2.99 -20.60 -7.76
N LYS A 142 -3.76 -21.09 -6.78
CA LYS A 142 -5.13 -21.59 -6.98
C LYS A 142 -6.09 -20.41 -7.17
N HIS A 143 -5.93 -19.70 -8.28
CA HIS A 143 -6.67 -18.48 -8.61
C HIS A 143 -7.52 -18.68 -9.86
N GLN A 144 -8.72 -18.06 -9.92
CA GLN A 144 -9.69 -18.26 -11.02
C GLN A 144 -9.24 -17.63 -12.35
N VAL A 145 -8.30 -16.67 -12.31
CA VAL A 145 -7.75 -15.99 -13.50
C VAL A 145 -6.35 -16.52 -13.80
N VAL A 146 -6.12 -16.83 -15.09
CA VAL A 146 -4.89 -17.26 -15.81
C VAL A 146 -3.63 -17.44 -14.94
N LYS A 147 -3.07 -18.67 -14.91
CA LYS A 147 -1.68 -19.08 -14.56
C LYS A 147 -0.80 -18.07 -13.78
N THR A 148 -1.33 -17.48 -12.71
CA THR A 148 -0.57 -16.55 -11.88
C THR A 148 0.35 -17.33 -10.94
N THR A 149 1.58 -16.87 -10.75
CA THR A 149 2.57 -17.50 -9.87
C THR A 149 2.79 -16.70 -8.59
N SER A 150 3.38 -17.34 -7.57
CA SER A 150 3.85 -16.64 -6.35
C SER A 150 4.83 -15.52 -6.67
N ARG A 151 5.71 -15.70 -7.66
CA ARG A 151 6.59 -14.65 -8.19
C ARG A 151 5.79 -13.45 -8.70
N PHE A 152 4.84 -13.67 -9.62
CA PHE A 152 4.05 -12.58 -10.17
C PHE A 152 3.28 -11.82 -9.07
N ARG A 153 2.63 -12.56 -8.15
CA ARG A 153 1.91 -11.95 -7.01
C ARG A 153 2.82 -11.07 -6.15
N GLY A 154 4.01 -11.57 -5.81
CA GLY A 154 4.96 -10.84 -4.98
C GLY A 154 5.52 -9.62 -5.68
N ASP A 155 6.02 -9.80 -6.91
CA ASP A 155 6.57 -8.72 -7.72
C ASP A 155 5.53 -7.60 -7.93
N TYR A 156 4.29 -7.94 -8.28
CA TYR A 156 3.19 -6.98 -8.41
C TYR A 156 2.94 -6.20 -7.12
N TRP A 157 2.88 -6.91 -6.00
CA TRP A 157 2.64 -6.32 -4.70
C TRP A 157 3.73 -5.32 -4.31
N PHE A 158 5.00 -5.63 -4.58
CA PHE A 158 6.09 -4.71 -4.29
C PHE A 158 6.05 -3.45 -5.17
N VAL A 159 5.71 -3.56 -6.46
CA VAL A 159 5.49 -2.38 -7.32
C VAL A 159 4.36 -1.51 -6.76
N GLU A 160 3.22 -2.12 -6.43
CA GLU A 160 2.07 -1.41 -5.87
C GLU A 160 2.43 -0.70 -4.57
N GLN A 161 3.06 -1.41 -3.62
CA GLN A 161 3.40 -0.85 -2.32
C GLN A 161 4.51 0.19 -2.38
N MET A 162 5.52 0.03 -3.24
CA MET A 162 6.54 1.06 -3.42
C MET A 162 5.94 2.33 -4.03
N THR A 163 5.04 2.19 -5.02
CA THR A 163 4.28 3.32 -5.58
C THR A 163 3.44 4.01 -4.49
N CYS A 164 2.77 3.23 -3.64
CA CYS A 164 2.00 3.76 -2.50
C CYS A 164 2.87 4.54 -1.50
N SER A 165 4.13 4.13 -1.32
CA SER A 165 5.08 4.80 -0.42
C SER A 165 5.49 6.19 -0.89
N GLY A 166 5.35 6.47 -2.20
CA GLY A 166 5.68 7.74 -2.83
C GLY A 166 7.08 7.82 -3.44
N ASP A 167 7.92 6.79 -3.29
CA ASP A 167 9.23 6.74 -3.94
C ASP A 167 9.10 6.11 -5.35
N LEU A 168 8.67 6.95 -6.30
CA LEU A 168 8.36 6.49 -7.66
C LEU A 168 9.60 6.04 -8.43
N ARG A 169 10.77 6.60 -8.13
CA ARG A 169 12.04 6.15 -8.71
C ARG A 169 12.33 4.71 -8.33
N LEU A 170 12.21 4.36 -7.04
CA LEU A 170 12.37 2.97 -6.62
C LEU A 170 11.25 2.09 -7.16
N ALA A 171 10.02 2.59 -7.27
CA ALA A 171 8.90 1.82 -7.83
C ALA A 171 9.15 1.43 -9.30
N TRP A 172 9.70 2.35 -10.11
CA TRP A 172 10.15 2.06 -11.48
C TRP A 172 11.29 1.04 -11.50
N GLY A 173 12.26 1.15 -10.59
CA GLY A 173 13.32 0.16 -10.44
C GLY A 173 12.81 -1.25 -10.11
N ILE A 174 11.83 -1.38 -9.21
CA ILE A 174 11.17 -2.67 -8.93
C ILE A 174 10.48 -3.18 -10.19
N LEU A 175 9.73 -2.34 -10.90
CA LEU A 175 9.00 -2.73 -12.10
C LEU A 175 9.95 -3.27 -13.18
N GLU A 176 11.08 -2.61 -13.40
CA GLU A 176 12.13 -3.05 -14.33
C GLU A 176 12.72 -4.42 -13.96
N GLU A 177 12.99 -4.66 -12.68
CA GLU A 177 13.52 -5.94 -12.19
C GLU A 177 12.46 -7.06 -12.10
N SER A 178 11.19 -6.71 -12.30
CA SER A 178 10.05 -7.61 -12.12
C SER A 178 9.63 -8.35 -13.38
N VAL A 179 8.77 -9.36 -13.23
CA VAL A 179 8.07 -10.00 -14.37
C VAL A 179 6.76 -9.31 -14.74
N VAL A 180 6.41 -8.22 -14.06
CA VAL A 180 5.09 -7.58 -14.19
C VAL A 180 5.15 -6.57 -15.33
N PRO A 181 4.37 -6.75 -16.41
CA PRO A 181 4.30 -5.73 -17.44
C PRO A 181 3.52 -4.52 -16.91
N PHE A 182 3.91 -3.31 -17.32
CA PHE A 182 3.23 -2.07 -16.94
C PHE A 182 1.71 -2.13 -17.18
N SER A 183 1.29 -2.72 -18.31
CA SER A 183 -0.13 -2.87 -18.66
C SER A 183 -0.93 -3.80 -17.73
N ALA A 184 -0.28 -4.67 -16.96
CA ALA A 184 -0.94 -5.50 -15.96
C ALA A 184 -1.18 -4.77 -14.63
N LEU A 185 -0.54 -3.62 -14.40
CA LEU A 185 -0.76 -2.81 -13.20
C LEU A 185 -2.17 -2.22 -13.20
N LYS A 186 -2.71 -1.95 -12.01
CA LYS A 186 -3.95 -1.18 -11.87
C LYS A 186 -3.78 0.21 -12.49
N ASN A 187 -4.86 0.75 -13.06
CA ASN A 187 -4.86 2.08 -13.65
C ASN A 187 -4.35 3.15 -12.64
N SER A 188 -4.82 3.11 -11.40
CA SER A 188 -4.37 4.00 -10.32
C SER A 188 -2.86 3.96 -10.04
N ILE A 189 -2.23 2.79 -10.19
CA ILE A 189 -0.78 2.61 -10.05
C ILE A 189 -0.04 3.07 -11.31
N GLN A 190 -0.60 2.78 -12.49
CA GLN A 190 -0.06 3.29 -13.76
C GLN A 190 -0.01 4.82 -13.74
N MET A 191 -1.14 5.49 -13.48
CA MET A 191 -1.24 6.96 -13.47
C MET A 191 -0.24 7.60 -12.51
N ARG A 192 -0.04 6.98 -11.35
CA ARG A 192 0.90 7.46 -10.33
C ARG A 192 2.37 7.22 -10.70
N LEU A 193 2.71 6.09 -11.31
CA LEU A 193 4.06 5.87 -11.82
C LEU A 193 4.42 6.88 -12.93
N LEU A 194 3.44 7.26 -13.75
CA LEU A 194 3.61 8.25 -14.80
C LEU A 194 3.85 9.68 -14.25
N ASP A 195 3.72 9.94 -12.94
CA ASP A 195 4.15 11.22 -12.33
C ASP A 195 5.67 11.38 -12.39
N ALA A 196 6.41 10.28 -12.51
CA ALA A 196 7.87 10.24 -12.54
C ALA A 196 8.36 9.38 -13.72
N VAL A 197 7.73 9.56 -14.89
CA VAL A 197 7.96 8.75 -16.10
C VAL A 197 9.41 8.83 -16.61
N GLU A 198 10.16 9.87 -16.25
CA GLU A 198 11.59 9.99 -16.54
C GLU A 198 12.45 8.88 -15.92
N ASN A 199 11.91 8.16 -14.93
CA ASN A 199 12.55 6.99 -14.32
C ASN A 199 12.21 5.68 -15.04
N ALA A 200 11.35 5.69 -16.06
CA ALA A 200 11.08 4.52 -16.88
C ALA A 200 12.30 4.19 -17.75
N SER A 201 12.80 2.95 -17.65
CA SER A 201 14.00 2.55 -18.39
C SER A 201 13.74 2.32 -19.89
N VAL A 202 12.49 2.02 -20.29
CA VAL A 202 12.10 1.80 -21.68
C VAL A 202 10.79 2.49 -22.01
N TRP A 203 10.83 3.32 -23.05
CA TRP A 203 9.64 3.96 -23.62
C TRP A 203 8.94 3.02 -24.61
N THR A 204 7.81 2.43 -24.19
CA THR A 204 7.01 1.53 -25.03
C THR A 204 5.80 2.26 -25.62
N PRO A 205 5.22 1.81 -26.75
CA PRO A 205 3.99 2.40 -27.28
C PRO A 205 2.84 2.41 -26.26
N GLN A 206 2.76 1.38 -25.42
CA GLN A 206 1.76 1.30 -24.35
C GLN A 206 1.96 2.39 -23.29
N LEU A 207 3.21 2.79 -23.03
CA LEU A 207 3.53 3.89 -22.13
C LEU A 207 3.11 5.22 -22.74
N THR A 208 3.35 5.43 -24.04
CA THR A 208 2.85 6.60 -24.77
C THR A 208 1.33 6.73 -24.68
N ASP A 209 0.61 5.64 -24.96
CA ASP A 209 -0.86 5.65 -24.88
C ASP A 209 -1.33 5.91 -23.44
N ALA A 210 -0.61 5.41 -22.44
CA ALA A 210 -0.92 5.66 -21.04
C ALA A 210 -0.65 7.11 -20.62
N MET A 211 0.43 7.73 -21.11
CA MET A 211 0.71 9.15 -20.90
C MET A 211 -0.36 10.04 -21.52
N LEU A 212 -0.80 9.73 -22.75
CA LEU A 212 -1.88 10.47 -23.40
C LEU A 212 -3.17 10.38 -22.57
N ARG A 213 -3.57 9.17 -22.16
CA ARG A 213 -4.73 8.98 -21.26
C ARG A 213 -4.59 9.74 -19.95
N LYS A 214 -3.37 9.84 -19.42
CA LYS A 214 -3.09 10.61 -18.21
C LYS A 214 -3.30 12.10 -18.44
N TYR A 215 -2.74 12.66 -19.52
CA TYR A 215 -2.94 14.05 -19.87
C TYR A 215 -4.41 14.37 -20.10
N ASP A 216 -5.15 13.50 -20.79
CA ASP A 216 -6.61 13.68 -20.97
C ASP A 216 -7.33 13.71 -19.61
N HIS A 217 -6.96 12.81 -18.69
CA HIS A 217 -7.54 12.77 -17.35
C HIS A 217 -7.20 14.01 -16.51
N GLU A 218 -5.94 14.44 -16.51
CA GLU A 218 -5.51 15.64 -15.77
C GLU A 218 -6.12 16.91 -16.35
N LEU A 219 -6.18 17.01 -17.67
CA LEU A 219 -6.84 18.12 -18.35
C LEU A 219 -8.32 18.16 -18.01
N ALA A 220 -9.02 17.02 -18.05
CA ALA A 220 -10.43 16.95 -17.68
C ALA A 220 -10.67 17.40 -16.23
N ARG A 221 -9.76 17.07 -15.29
CA ARG A 221 -9.84 17.53 -13.90
C ARG A 221 -9.63 19.03 -13.76
N ILE A 222 -8.69 19.60 -14.52
CA ILE A 222 -8.47 21.05 -14.57
C ILE A 222 -9.70 21.75 -15.16
N GLU A 223 -10.21 21.24 -16.27
CA GLU A 223 -11.43 21.72 -16.93
C GLU A 223 -12.63 21.71 -15.98
N GLU A 224 -12.86 20.60 -15.28
CA GLU A 224 -13.91 20.46 -14.28
C GLU A 224 -13.76 21.48 -13.14
N ALA A 225 -12.55 21.63 -12.59
CA ALA A 225 -12.24 22.59 -11.55
C ALA A 225 -12.59 24.04 -11.97
N PHE A 226 -12.20 24.43 -13.18
CA PHE A 226 -12.47 25.76 -13.73
C PHE A 226 -13.88 25.94 -14.31
N GLY A 227 -14.69 24.88 -14.36
CA GLY A 227 -16.04 24.95 -14.92
C GLY A 227 -16.09 25.13 -16.45
N VAL A 228 -15.02 24.75 -17.14
CA VAL A 228 -14.87 24.84 -18.59
C VAL A 228 -14.77 23.46 -19.22
N ALA A 229 -15.10 23.32 -20.49
CA ALA A 229 -14.90 22.08 -21.24
C ALA A 229 -14.40 22.40 -22.64
N TRP A 230 -13.47 21.59 -23.16
CA TRP A 230 -13.05 21.72 -24.55
C TRP A 230 -14.18 21.33 -25.51
N GLN A 231 -14.54 22.25 -26.42
CA GLN A 231 -15.44 21.98 -27.52
C GLN A 231 -14.64 21.92 -28.84
N PRO A 232 -14.58 20.75 -29.51
CA PRO A 232 -13.94 20.65 -30.81
C PRO A 232 -14.62 21.57 -31.83
N GLY A 233 -13.82 22.23 -32.67
CA GLY A 233 -14.33 23.02 -33.78
C GLY A 233 -15.01 22.13 -34.83
N ILE A 234 -16.03 22.67 -35.49
CA ILE A 234 -16.73 21.99 -36.59
C ILE A 234 -15.91 22.19 -37.87
N ASP A 235 -15.80 21.15 -38.70
CA ASP A 235 -15.22 21.19 -40.05
C ASP A 235 -13.80 21.79 -40.15
N GLY A 236 -12.93 21.46 -39.19
CA GLY A 236 -11.51 21.86 -39.22
C GLY A 236 -11.23 23.28 -38.70
N SER A 237 -12.23 23.93 -38.09
CA SER A 237 -11.99 25.10 -37.25
C SER A 237 -11.26 24.71 -35.96
N GLU A 238 -10.51 25.66 -35.38
CA GLU A 238 -9.91 25.49 -34.05
C GLU A 238 -11.02 25.31 -33.00
N GLY A 239 -10.81 24.38 -32.06
CA GLY A 239 -11.72 24.23 -30.92
C GLY A 239 -11.58 25.37 -29.92
N GLN A 240 -12.53 25.47 -29.01
CA GLN A 240 -12.52 26.49 -27.95
C GLN A 240 -13.03 25.90 -26.63
N HIS A 241 -12.56 26.45 -25.52
CA HIS A 241 -13.14 26.17 -24.21
C HIS A 241 -14.46 26.91 -24.03
N VAL A 242 -15.49 26.19 -23.59
CA VAL A 242 -16.81 26.74 -23.26
C VAL A 242 -17.12 26.54 -21.79
N LEU A 243 -17.82 27.49 -21.18
CA LEU A 243 -18.29 27.35 -19.80
C LEU A 243 -19.44 26.35 -19.76
N PHE A 244 -19.38 25.37 -18.85
CA PHE A 244 -20.49 24.45 -18.57
C PHE A 244 -21.16 24.72 -17.21
N ARG A 245 -20.53 25.53 -16.36
CA ARG A 245 -21.09 26.02 -15.09
C ARG A 245 -20.74 27.50 -14.87
N ASP A 246 -21.32 28.08 -13.83
CA ASP A 246 -21.03 29.46 -13.44
C ASP A 246 -19.58 29.61 -12.97
N GLN A 247 -18.93 30.69 -13.41
CA GLN A 247 -17.50 30.90 -13.16
C GLN A 247 -17.24 31.42 -11.74
N GLU A 248 -18.15 32.19 -11.15
CA GLU A 248 -18.03 32.67 -9.77
C GLU A 248 -18.13 31.48 -8.80
N GLU A 249 -19.13 30.61 -9.01
CA GLU A 249 -19.28 29.35 -8.27
C GLU A 249 -18.04 28.45 -8.40
N ALA A 250 -17.48 28.32 -9.61
CA ALA A 250 -16.29 27.50 -9.84
C ALA A 250 -15.05 28.02 -9.09
N MET A 251 -14.87 29.35 -9.08
CA MET A 251 -13.75 29.98 -8.39
C MET A 251 -13.92 29.97 -6.86
N ASP A 252 -15.14 30.09 -6.38
CA ASP A 252 -15.46 29.96 -4.95
C ASP A 252 -15.17 28.55 -4.43
N GLU A 253 -15.53 27.51 -5.19
CA GLU A 253 -15.17 26.13 -4.87
C GLU A 253 -13.65 25.91 -4.89
N LEU A 254 -12.95 26.42 -5.90
CA LEU A 254 -11.49 26.33 -6.00
C LEU A 254 -10.77 27.04 -4.84
N GLY A 255 -11.35 28.14 -4.35
CA GLY A 255 -10.85 28.92 -3.22
C GLY A 255 -11.18 28.32 -1.85
N SER A 256 -11.97 27.25 -1.79
CA SER A 256 -12.35 26.59 -0.54
C SER A 256 -11.15 25.93 0.15
N ASP A 257 -11.08 26.04 1.48
CA ASP A 257 -10.09 25.33 2.31
C ASP A 257 -10.19 23.79 2.17
N ASP A 258 -11.34 23.28 1.71
CA ASP A 258 -11.59 21.86 1.48
C ASP A 258 -11.25 21.42 0.05
N TRP A 259 -10.91 22.35 -0.86
CA TRP A 259 -10.53 22.00 -2.22
C TRP A 259 -9.17 21.31 -2.27
N LYS A 260 -9.10 20.24 -3.05
CA LYS A 260 -7.86 19.49 -3.25
C LYS A 260 -7.63 19.22 -4.73
N ALA A 261 -6.55 19.80 -5.26
CA ALA A 261 -6.02 19.50 -6.60
C ALA A 261 -5.70 18.01 -6.78
N GLU A 262 -5.43 17.34 -5.68
CA GLU A 262 -4.99 15.97 -5.59
C GLU A 262 -5.74 15.32 -4.42
N GLU A 263 -6.47 14.24 -4.67
CA GLU A 263 -6.97 13.39 -3.58
C GLU A 263 -5.76 12.91 -2.76
N ASP A 264 -5.67 13.28 -1.48
CA ASP A 264 -4.52 13.05 -0.57
C ASP A 264 -3.63 11.85 -0.99
N TYR A 265 -2.54 12.11 -1.73
CA TYR A 265 -1.59 11.07 -2.12
C TYR A 265 -0.89 10.50 -0.88
N GLY A 266 -1.41 9.38 -0.41
CA GLY A 266 -1.15 8.79 0.90
C GLY A 266 -2.33 7.96 1.40
N TYR A 267 -3.49 8.14 0.77
CA TYR A 267 -4.70 7.35 0.90
C TYR A 267 -5.16 6.92 -0.50
N PRO A 268 -5.79 5.73 -0.66
CA PRO A 268 -6.25 5.28 -1.98
C PRO A 268 -7.43 6.12 -2.47
N TYR A 269 -7.44 6.39 -3.78
CA TYR A 269 -8.38 7.20 -4.56
C TYR A 269 -9.86 7.07 -4.14
N ASP A 270 -10.61 8.17 -4.23
CA ASP A 270 -12.07 8.20 -4.22
C ASP A 270 -12.58 7.66 -5.56
N GLY A 271 -12.55 6.33 -5.68
CA GLY A 271 -12.95 5.64 -6.89
C GLY A 271 -12.66 4.14 -6.91
N ASP A 272 -11.58 3.66 -6.27
CA ASP A 272 -11.54 2.21 -6.08
C ASP A 272 -12.55 1.75 -5.02
N SER A 273 -13.27 0.71 -5.38
CA SER A 273 -13.96 -0.15 -4.44
C SER A 273 -12.96 -0.74 -3.43
N MET A 274 -13.46 -1.41 -2.40
CA MET A 274 -12.70 -2.47 -1.73
C MET A 274 -11.86 -3.23 -2.76
N LEU A 275 -10.59 -3.60 -2.44
CA LEU A 275 -9.76 -4.51 -3.24
C LEU A 275 -10.70 -5.44 -4.01
N SER A 276 -10.70 -5.34 -5.34
CA SER A 276 -11.73 -6.02 -6.13
C SER A 276 -11.76 -7.50 -5.71
N SER A 277 -12.91 -8.17 -5.79
CA SER A 277 -12.98 -9.59 -5.36
C SER A 277 -11.89 -10.44 -6.01
N GLN A 278 -11.44 -10.07 -7.22
CA GLN A 278 -10.31 -10.67 -7.93
C GLN A 278 -8.94 -10.36 -7.29
N GLU A 279 -8.70 -9.15 -6.78
CA GLU A 279 -7.46 -8.78 -6.10
C GLU A 279 -7.32 -9.43 -4.72
N ARG A 280 -8.40 -9.43 -3.92
CA ARG A 280 -8.40 -10.17 -2.65
C ARG A 280 -8.13 -11.65 -2.91
N SER A 281 -8.78 -12.18 -3.94
CA SER A 281 -8.56 -13.54 -4.39
C SER A 281 -7.10 -13.79 -4.78
N LEU A 282 -6.41 -12.87 -5.45
CA LEU A 282 -4.98 -13.02 -5.78
C LEU A 282 -4.06 -12.98 -4.55
N HIS A 283 -4.27 -12.02 -3.65
CA HIS A 283 -3.40 -11.84 -2.47
C HIS A 283 -3.60 -12.94 -1.42
N ASP A 284 -4.82 -13.42 -1.25
CA ASP A 284 -5.17 -14.51 -0.34
C ASP A 284 -5.09 -15.90 -1.02
N ALA A 285 -4.74 -15.98 -2.32
CA ALA A 285 -4.65 -17.24 -3.04
C ALA A 285 -3.64 -18.21 -2.40
N GLU A 286 -4.09 -19.46 -2.24
CA GLU A 286 -3.23 -20.55 -1.82
C GLU A 286 -2.25 -20.95 -2.93
N GLU A 287 -1.06 -21.34 -2.52
CA GLU A 287 -0.08 -21.96 -3.39
C GLU A 287 -0.52 -23.39 -3.74
N GLY A 288 -0.50 -23.71 -5.04
CA GLY A 288 -0.71 -25.04 -5.58
C GLY A 288 0.60 -25.75 -5.91
N ALA A 289 0.57 -26.60 -6.93
CA ALA A 289 1.75 -27.33 -7.41
C ALA A 289 2.83 -26.37 -7.97
N LEU A 290 4.07 -26.88 -8.02
CA LEU A 290 5.21 -26.20 -8.66
C LEU A 290 4.88 -25.88 -10.12
N ALA A 291 5.24 -24.67 -10.57
CA ALA A 291 4.76 -24.09 -11.82
C ALA A 291 5.50 -24.59 -13.07
#